data_AF-A0A3N5K1T2-F1
#
_entry.id   AF-A0A3N5K1T2-F1
#
_cell.length_a   1.000
_cell.length_b   1.000
_cell.length_c   1.000
_cell.angle_alpha   90.00
_cell.angle_beta   90.00
_cell.angle_gamma   90.00
#
_symmetry.space_group_name_H-M   'P 1'
#
loop_
_entity.id
_entity.type
_entity.pdbx_description
1 polymer ?
#
loop_
_entity_poly.entity_id
_entity_poly.type
_entity_poly.pdbx_seq_one_letter_code
_entity_poly.pdbx_strand_id
1 'polypeptide(L)'
;MLLISADLTFFLFHLLLKYTPRLAGVRMAIESDRGYAEVFQYIKEFWIAGLLVLLFVRTRRGAFLVWSFLFIYLLGDDSFMLHETWGAAIASSLGEGSFLHLRMQDYGELIVSSGVLLIFLIFLLPALRKCSRLTKQITMDLCLLIAMMAFFGVLIDMLHIVLFFISGSDILSLLKMEAR
;
A
#
# COMPACT_ATOMS: atom_id res chain seq x y z
N MET A 1 -2.46 -16.63 -8.92
CA MET A 1 -1.13 -17.14 -9.29
C MET A 1 -0.43 -16.24 -10.31
N LEU A 2 -1.05 -15.91 -11.45
CA LEU A 2 -0.44 -15.03 -12.47
C LEU A 2 -0.04 -13.62 -11.93
N LEU A 3 -0.89 -12.99 -11.12
CA LEU A 3 -0.62 -11.66 -10.56
C LEU A 3 0.55 -11.67 -9.57
N ILE A 4 0.54 -12.65 -8.66
CA ILE A 4 1.63 -12.86 -7.68
C ILE A 4 2.95 -13.19 -8.39
N SER A 5 2.94 -13.96 -9.49
CA SER A 5 4.15 -14.24 -10.24
C SER A 5 4.71 -13.01 -10.95
N ALA A 6 3.85 -12.09 -11.39
CA ALA A 6 4.31 -10.84 -11.98
C ALA A 6 4.93 -9.93 -10.91
N ASP A 7 4.36 -9.87 -9.70
CA ASP A 7 4.93 -9.14 -8.57
C ASP A 7 6.28 -9.71 -8.12
N LEU A 8 6.38 -11.04 -8.06
CA LEU A 8 7.66 -11.72 -7.81
C LEU A 8 8.70 -11.38 -8.89
N THR A 9 8.26 -11.26 -10.14
CA THR A 9 9.14 -10.91 -11.26
C THR A 9 9.68 -9.49 -11.11
N PHE A 10 8.83 -8.50 -10.81
CA PHE A 10 9.28 -7.13 -10.54
C PHE A 10 10.20 -7.05 -9.32
N PHE A 11 9.91 -7.80 -8.25
CA PHE A 11 10.79 -7.93 -7.09
C PHE A 11 12.18 -8.47 -7.45
N LEU A 12 12.24 -9.56 -8.22
CA LEU A 12 13.51 -10.15 -8.67
C LEU A 12 14.28 -9.20 -9.59
N PHE A 13 13.60 -8.47 -10.46
CA PHE A 13 14.24 -7.45 -11.30
C PHE A 13 14.79 -6.28 -10.48
N HIS A 14 14.06 -5.80 -9.47
CA HIS A 14 14.57 -4.75 -8.58
C HIS A 14 15.84 -5.21 -7.85
N LEU A 15 15.88 -6.45 -7.35
CA LEU A 15 17.10 -7.02 -6.77
C LEU A 15 18.26 -7.05 -7.77
N LEU A 16 18.04 -7.54 -8.99
CA LEU A 16 19.06 -7.58 -10.04
C LEU A 16 19.59 -6.19 -10.41
N LEU A 17 18.73 -5.19 -10.50
CA LEU A 17 19.10 -3.81 -10.82
C LEU A 17 19.88 -3.16 -9.66
N LYS A 18 19.51 -3.44 -8.40
CA LYS A 18 20.24 -2.95 -7.22
C LYS A 18 21.70 -3.41 -7.20
N TYR A 19 21.99 -4.63 -7.67
CA TYR A 19 23.36 -5.17 -7.76
C TYR A 19 24.05 -4.93 -9.11
N THR A 20 23.39 -4.26 -10.06
CA THR A 20 23.95 -3.96 -11.40
C THR A 20 23.86 -2.45 -11.72
N PRO A 21 24.82 -1.63 -11.24
CA PRO A 21 24.76 -0.17 -11.33
C PRO A 21 24.66 0.41 -12.76
N ARG A 22 25.04 -0.37 -13.78
CA ARG A 22 24.97 0.04 -15.19
C ARG A 22 23.56 0.16 -15.75
N LEU A 23 22.53 -0.33 -15.04
CA LEU A 23 21.13 -0.31 -15.45
C LEU A 23 20.25 0.61 -14.58
N ALA A 24 20.86 1.43 -13.71
CA ALA A 24 20.17 2.27 -12.73
C ALA A 24 19.21 3.33 -13.32
N GLY A 25 19.25 3.59 -14.64
CA GLY A 25 18.32 4.50 -15.33
C GLY A 25 17.02 3.84 -15.81
N VAL A 26 16.83 2.54 -15.57
CA VAL A 26 15.64 1.82 -16.05
C VAL A 26 14.51 1.97 -15.02
N ARG A 27 13.34 2.46 -15.45
CA ARG A 27 12.08 2.62 -14.66
C ARG A 27 11.47 1.30 -14.14
N MET A 28 12.26 0.24 -14.05
CA MET A 28 11.91 -1.07 -13.51
C MET A 28 12.22 -1.19 -12.02
N ALA A 29 12.94 -0.23 -11.42
CA ALA A 29 13.09 -0.19 -9.97
C ALA A 29 11.73 0.10 -9.30
N ILE A 30 11.42 -0.64 -8.22
CA ILE A 30 10.16 -0.51 -7.49
C ILE A 30 10.01 0.87 -6.84
N GLU A 31 11.12 1.47 -6.42
CA GLU A 31 11.19 2.81 -5.82
C GLU A 31 11.05 3.96 -6.83
N SER A 32 10.94 3.67 -8.13
CA SER A 32 10.76 4.71 -9.14
C SER A 32 9.31 5.18 -9.14
N ASP A 33 9.08 6.43 -8.77
CA ASP A 33 7.80 7.12 -9.01
C ASP A 33 7.38 6.93 -10.48
N ARG A 34 6.16 6.46 -10.68
CA ARG A 34 5.54 6.10 -11.97
C ARG A 34 6.34 5.08 -12.77
N GLY A 35 7.04 4.19 -12.06
CA GLY A 35 7.75 3.05 -12.62
C GLY A 35 6.82 2.00 -13.20
N TYR A 36 7.37 1.02 -13.92
CA TYR A 36 6.57 -0.05 -14.54
C TYR A 36 5.83 -0.92 -13.52
N ALA A 37 6.39 -1.08 -12.31
CA ALA A 37 5.75 -1.83 -11.23
C ALA A 37 4.45 -1.12 -10.77
N GLU A 38 4.51 0.20 -10.60
CA GLU A 38 3.37 1.01 -10.18
C GLU A 38 2.28 1.06 -11.27
N VAL A 39 2.65 1.28 -12.54
CA VAL A 39 1.70 1.25 -13.66
C VAL A 39 1.03 -0.13 -13.78
N PHE A 40 1.78 -1.21 -13.56
CA PHE A 40 1.23 -2.55 -13.57
C PHE A 40 0.23 -2.76 -12.43
N GLN A 41 0.52 -2.21 -11.24
CA GLN A 41 -0.41 -2.22 -10.11
C GLN A 41 -1.72 -1.49 -10.46
N TYR A 42 -1.65 -0.29 -11.07
CA TYR A 42 -2.84 0.45 -11.50
C TYR A 42 -3.73 -0.37 -12.45
N ILE A 43 -3.10 -1.05 -13.41
CA ILE A 43 -3.82 -1.91 -14.37
C ILE A 43 -4.54 -3.04 -13.63
N LYS A 44 -3.90 -3.68 -12.65
CA LYS A 44 -4.54 -4.74 -11.86
C LYS A 44 -5.75 -4.20 -11.11
N GLU A 45 -5.61 -3.09 -10.41
CA GLU A 45 -6.67 -2.51 -9.59
C GLU A 45 -7.87 -2.12 -10.45
N PHE A 46 -7.61 -1.52 -11.62
CA PHE A 46 -8.65 -1.24 -12.62
C PHE A 46 -9.41 -2.51 -13.03
N TRP A 47 -8.71 -3.58 -13.40
CA TRP A 47 -9.36 -4.83 -13.81
C TRP A 47 -10.09 -5.52 -12.65
N ILE A 48 -9.53 -5.50 -11.44
CA ILE A 48 -10.17 -6.07 -10.25
C ILE A 48 -11.48 -5.32 -9.97
N ALA A 49 -11.45 -3.99 -9.96
CA ALA A 49 -12.66 -3.17 -9.81
C ALA A 49 -13.70 -3.51 -10.89
N GLY A 50 -13.32 -3.51 -12.16
CA GLY A 50 -14.22 -3.83 -13.27
C GLY A 50 -14.85 -5.24 -13.18
N LEU A 51 -14.06 -6.24 -12.82
CA LEU A 51 -14.55 -7.62 -12.64
C LEU A 51 -15.49 -7.73 -11.44
N LEU A 52 -15.24 -7.00 -10.36
CA LEU A 52 -16.12 -6.95 -9.19
C LEU A 52 -17.46 -6.27 -9.51
N VAL A 53 -17.47 -5.19 -10.29
CA VAL A 53 -18.71 -4.60 -10.82
C VAL A 53 -19.47 -5.61 -11.67
N LEU A 54 -18.78 -6.33 -12.58
CA LEU A 54 -19.41 -7.35 -13.41
C LEU A 54 -20.03 -8.48 -12.55
N LEU A 55 -19.31 -8.94 -11.53
CA LEU A 55 -19.81 -9.95 -10.59
C LEU A 55 -21.01 -9.41 -9.79
N PHE A 56 -21.00 -8.14 -9.39
CA PHE A 56 -22.15 -7.51 -8.77
C PHE A 56 -23.37 -7.49 -9.71
N VAL A 57 -23.20 -7.08 -10.97
CA VAL A 57 -24.29 -7.03 -11.96
C VAL A 57 -24.89 -8.43 -12.16
N ARG A 58 -24.07 -9.47 -12.22
CA ARG A 58 -24.52 -10.87 -12.44
C ARG A 58 -25.14 -11.53 -11.22
N THR A 59 -24.62 -11.27 -10.01
CA THR A 59 -25.00 -12.01 -8.80
C THR A 59 -25.83 -11.19 -7.81
N ARG A 60 -25.87 -9.86 -7.99
CA ARG A 60 -26.49 -8.86 -7.10
C ARG A 60 -26.04 -8.97 -5.64
N ARG A 61 -24.83 -9.49 -5.40
CA ARG A 61 -24.23 -9.57 -4.06
C ARG A 61 -23.51 -8.26 -3.74
N GLY A 62 -24.04 -7.52 -2.77
CA GLY A 62 -23.50 -6.21 -2.37
C GLY A 62 -22.01 -6.23 -1.98
N ALA A 63 -21.49 -7.36 -1.49
CA ALA A 63 -20.07 -7.50 -1.15
C ALA A 63 -19.16 -7.17 -2.34
N PHE A 64 -19.52 -7.58 -3.56
CA PHE A 64 -18.73 -7.27 -4.76
C PHE A 64 -18.74 -5.78 -5.10
N LEU A 65 -19.86 -5.09 -4.84
CA LEU A 65 -19.93 -3.64 -5.04
C LEU A 65 -19.06 -2.89 -4.03
N VAL A 66 -19.09 -3.30 -2.77
CA VAL A 66 -18.24 -2.71 -1.71
C VAL A 66 -16.75 -2.93 -2.02
N TRP A 67 -16.36 -4.14 -2.43
CA TRP A 67 -15.00 -4.41 -2.89
C TRP A 67 -14.62 -3.58 -4.11
N SER A 68 -15.52 -3.41 -5.08
CA SER A 68 -15.25 -2.56 -6.24
C SER A 68 -14.96 -1.12 -5.84
N PHE A 69 -15.71 -0.56 -4.88
CA PHE A 69 -15.44 0.80 -4.40
C PHE A 69 -14.11 0.91 -3.69
N LEU A 70 -13.70 -0.11 -2.93
CA LEU A 70 -12.37 -0.14 -2.33
C LEU A 70 -11.26 -0.12 -3.39
N PHE A 71 -11.35 -0.98 -4.42
CA PHE A 71 -10.32 -1.01 -5.47
C PHE A 71 -10.31 0.25 -6.35
N ILE A 72 -11.46 0.90 -6.56
CA ILE A 72 -11.52 2.22 -7.21
C ILE A 72 -10.86 3.28 -6.33
N TYR A 73 -11.11 3.24 -5.02
CA TYR A 73 -10.46 4.13 -4.07
C TYR A 73 -8.94 3.91 -4.11
N LEU A 74 -8.44 2.68 -3.99
CA LEU A 74 -7.00 2.37 -4.01
C LEU A 74 -6.33 2.86 -5.30
N LEU A 75 -6.94 2.59 -6.45
CA LEU A 75 -6.43 3.09 -7.73
C LEU A 75 -6.34 4.62 -7.76
N GLY A 76 -7.37 5.30 -7.24
CA GLY A 76 -7.37 6.76 -7.13
C GLY A 76 -6.37 7.28 -6.11
N ASP A 77 -6.23 6.58 -4.98
CA ASP A 77 -5.31 6.89 -3.91
C ASP A 77 -3.87 6.87 -4.41
N ASP A 78 -3.46 5.79 -5.08
CA ASP A 78 -2.11 5.68 -5.62
C ASP A 78 -1.88 6.64 -6.81
N SER A 79 -2.88 6.82 -7.69
CA SER A 79 -2.73 7.69 -8.87
C SER A 79 -2.65 9.19 -8.52
N PHE A 80 -3.33 9.60 -7.45
CA PHE A 80 -3.43 11.00 -7.03
C PHE A 80 -2.74 11.31 -5.70
N MET A 81 -2.10 10.31 -5.08
CA MET A 81 -1.42 10.42 -3.79
C MET A 81 -2.35 11.00 -2.70
N LEU A 82 -3.57 10.44 -2.61
CA LEU A 82 -4.62 10.99 -1.73
C LEU A 82 -4.25 10.81 -0.26
N HIS A 83 -3.72 9.66 0.14
CA HIS A 83 -3.27 9.38 1.50
C HIS A 83 -2.13 10.30 1.92
N GLU A 84 -1.21 10.65 1.00
CA GLU A 84 -0.17 11.64 1.28
C GLU A 84 -0.76 13.05 1.45
N THR A 85 -1.64 13.46 0.54
CA THR A 85 -2.22 14.80 0.55
C THR A 85 -3.12 15.02 1.77
N TRP A 86 -3.98 14.07 2.08
CA TRP A 86 -4.86 14.12 3.25
C TRP A 86 -4.10 13.82 4.53
N GLY A 87 -3.08 12.95 4.47
CA GLY A 87 -2.16 12.71 5.57
C GLY A 87 -1.43 13.98 5.97
N ALA A 88 -0.97 14.78 5.00
CA ALA A 88 -0.34 16.09 5.23
C ALA A 88 -1.31 17.09 5.86
N ALA A 89 -2.55 17.13 5.37
CA ALA A 89 -3.58 17.98 5.96
C ALA A 89 -3.83 17.62 7.43
N ILE A 90 -3.94 16.33 7.76
CA ILE A 90 -4.10 15.85 9.14
C ILE A 90 -2.85 16.15 9.97
N ALA A 91 -1.65 15.86 9.44
CA ALA A 91 -0.38 16.09 10.12
C ALA A 91 -0.19 17.56 10.51
N SER A 92 -0.60 18.50 9.64
CA SER A 92 -0.54 19.94 9.93
C SER A 92 -1.38 20.34 11.15
N SER A 93 -2.44 19.58 11.46
CA SER A 93 -3.28 19.80 12.63
C SER A 93 -2.75 19.15 13.92
N LEU A 94 -1.84 18.18 13.79
CA LEU A 94 -1.22 17.47 14.93
C LEU A 94 0.00 18.24 15.50
N GLY A 95 0.46 19.28 14.79
CA GLY A 95 1.59 20.12 15.19
C GLY A 95 2.93 19.65 14.62
N GLU A 96 4.00 20.35 14.99
CA GLU A 96 5.36 20.00 14.58
C GLU A 96 5.97 18.97 15.53
N GLY A 97 6.66 17.98 15.00
CA GLY A 97 7.41 17.01 15.80
C GLY A 97 7.68 15.70 15.08
N SER A 98 8.29 14.77 15.81
CA SER A 98 8.36 13.36 15.44
C SER A 98 8.14 12.54 16.71
N PHE A 99 7.48 11.40 16.57
CA PHE A 99 7.33 10.42 17.65
C PHE A 99 7.83 9.08 17.12
N LEU A 100 8.57 8.32 17.94
CA LEU A 100 9.22 7.07 17.52
C LEU A 100 10.03 7.19 16.22
N HIS A 101 10.62 8.36 15.94
CA HIS A 101 11.38 8.69 14.72
C HIS A 101 10.55 8.69 13.42
N LEU A 102 9.22 8.62 13.52
CA LEU A 102 8.31 8.81 12.40
C LEU A 102 7.90 10.27 12.31
N ARG A 103 7.74 10.75 11.07
CA ARG A 103 7.24 12.09 10.78
C ARG A 103 5.76 12.15 11.11
N MET A 104 5.25 13.32 11.47
CA MET A 104 3.80 13.52 11.65
C MET A 104 3.01 13.17 10.38
N GLN A 105 3.64 13.34 9.20
CA GLN A 105 3.13 12.89 7.91
C GLN A 105 2.78 11.39 7.90
N ASP A 106 3.69 10.54 8.37
CA ASP A 106 3.53 9.07 8.35
C ASP A 106 2.35 8.64 9.26
N TYR A 107 2.12 9.38 10.36
CA TYR A 107 0.95 9.20 11.21
C TYR A 107 -0.35 9.68 10.53
N GLY A 108 -0.29 10.81 9.83
CA GLY A 108 -1.42 11.32 9.05
C GLY A 108 -1.88 10.31 8.00
N GLU A 109 -0.93 9.76 7.24
CA GLU A 109 -1.18 8.69 6.26
C GLU A 109 -1.82 7.46 6.92
N LEU A 110 -1.27 7.00 8.05
CA LEU A 110 -1.83 5.86 8.79
C LEU A 110 -3.27 6.11 9.25
N ILE A 111 -3.60 7.34 9.67
CA ILE A 111 -4.96 7.74 10.05
C ILE A 111 -5.90 7.68 8.85
N VAL A 112 -5.48 8.21 7.68
CA VAL A 112 -6.28 8.16 6.46
C VAL A 112 -6.55 6.71 6.06
N SER A 113 -5.51 5.88 5.94
CA SER A 113 -5.64 4.48 5.53
C SER A 113 -6.50 3.67 6.52
N SER A 114 -6.33 3.89 7.82
CA SER A 114 -7.15 3.25 8.85
C SER A 114 -8.62 3.70 8.78
N GLY A 115 -8.87 4.98 8.52
CA GLY A 115 -10.21 5.53 8.32
C GLY A 115 -10.92 4.88 7.13
N VAL A 116 -10.23 4.74 6.00
CA VAL A 116 -10.76 4.05 4.81
C VAL A 116 -11.07 2.59 5.12
N LEU A 117 -10.17 1.88 5.81
CA LEU A 117 -10.39 0.50 6.23
C LEU A 117 -11.65 0.37 7.12
N LEU A 118 -11.83 1.27 8.09
CA LEU A 118 -13.00 1.27 8.96
C LEU A 118 -14.29 1.50 8.18
N ILE A 119 -14.32 2.49 7.29
CA ILE A 119 -15.46 2.77 6.41
C ILE A 119 -15.77 1.54 5.56
N PHE A 120 -14.75 0.93 4.95
CA PHE A 120 -14.89 -0.28 4.17
C PHE A 120 -15.49 -1.44 4.98
N LEU A 121 -15.02 -1.69 6.21
CA LEU A 121 -15.55 -2.74 7.08
C LEU A 121 -17.01 -2.49 7.48
N ILE A 122 -17.39 -1.24 7.73
CA ILE A 122 -18.78 -0.85 8.05
C ILE A 122 -19.74 -1.28 6.92
N PHE A 123 -19.32 -1.15 5.65
CA PHE A 123 -20.14 -1.56 4.51
C PHE A 123 -20.00 -3.05 4.18
N LEU A 124 -18.80 -3.63 4.33
CA LEU A 124 -18.52 -5.01 3.96
C LEU A 124 -19.21 -5.99 4.90
N LEU A 125 -19.09 -5.81 6.23
CA LEU A 125 -19.57 -6.78 7.21
C LEU A 125 -21.09 -7.06 7.09
N PRO A 126 -21.98 -6.05 6.95
CA PRO A 126 -23.39 -6.30 6.67
C PRO A 126 -23.63 -6.99 5.33
N ALA A 127 -22.87 -6.61 4.29
CA ALA A 127 -23.00 -7.20 2.95
C ALA A 127 -22.67 -8.71 2.92
N LEU A 128 -21.82 -9.19 3.84
CA LEU A 128 -21.46 -10.60 3.95
C LEU A 128 -22.51 -11.48 4.64
N ARG A 129 -23.47 -10.90 5.37
CA ARG A 129 -24.47 -11.68 6.15
C ARG A 129 -25.30 -12.63 5.29
N LYS A 130 -25.62 -12.25 4.04
CA LYS A 130 -26.46 -13.01 3.10
C LYS A 130 -25.67 -13.60 1.92
N CYS A 131 -24.35 -13.73 2.05
CA CYS A 131 -23.49 -14.21 0.97
C CYS A 131 -23.32 -15.73 0.97
N SER A 132 -23.17 -16.30 -0.24
CA SER A 132 -22.87 -17.73 -0.42
C SER A 132 -21.45 -18.06 0.07
N ARG A 133 -21.17 -19.35 0.26
CA ARG A 133 -19.82 -19.83 0.64
C ARG A 133 -18.75 -19.36 -0.35
N LEU A 134 -19.06 -19.36 -1.64
CA LEU A 134 -18.16 -18.89 -2.70
C LEU A 134 -17.85 -17.40 -2.56
N THR A 135 -18.84 -16.54 -2.34
CA THR A 135 -18.61 -15.10 -2.15
C THR A 135 -17.77 -14.81 -0.91
N LYS A 136 -17.95 -15.59 0.16
CA LYS A 136 -17.12 -15.49 1.37
C LYS A 136 -15.68 -15.92 1.12
N GLN A 137 -15.45 -16.99 0.35
CA GLN A 137 -14.10 -17.41 -0.04
C GLN A 137 -13.40 -16.32 -0.85
N ILE A 138 -14.05 -15.78 -1.90
CA ILE A 138 -13.49 -14.67 -2.69
C ILE A 138 -13.19 -13.46 -1.80
N THR A 139 -14.07 -13.14 -0.86
CA THR A 139 -13.83 -12.05 0.10
C THR A 139 -12.61 -12.31 0.97
N MET A 140 -12.43 -13.53 1.48
CA MET A 140 -11.27 -13.88 2.30
C MET A 140 -9.97 -13.81 1.48
N ASP A 141 -10.00 -14.26 0.23
CA ASP A 141 -8.86 -14.17 -0.67
C ASP A 141 -8.48 -12.69 -0.92
N LEU A 142 -9.47 -11.82 -1.17
CA LEU A 142 -9.24 -10.38 -1.34
C LEU A 142 -8.76 -9.72 -0.04
N CYS A 143 -9.30 -10.08 1.12
CA CYS A 143 -8.81 -9.60 2.41
C CYS A 143 -7.34 -9.98 2.63
N LEU A 144 -6.95 -11.21 2.30
CA LEU A 144 -5.56 -11.66 2.42
C LEU A 144 -4.64 -10.85 1.49
N LEU A 145 -5.05 -10.63 0.25
CA LEU A 145 -4.27 -9.84 -0.71
C LEU A 145 -4.06 -8.39 -0.25
N ILE A 146 -5.12 -7.72 0.21
CA ILE A 146 -5.02 -6.37 0.77
C ILE A 146 -4.17 -6.34 2.04
N ALA A 147 -4.32 -7.33 2.93
CA ALA A 147 -3.51 -7.42 4.13
C ALA A 147 -2.02 -7.59 3.81
N MET A 148 -1.68 -8.41 2.81
CA MET A 148 -0.31 -8.55 2.33
C MET A 148 0.21 -7.23 1.75
N MET A 149 -0.60 -6.54 0.95
CA MET A 149 -0.22 -5.26 0.36
C MET A 149 0.05 -4.19 1.43
N ALA A 150 -0.86 -4.03 2.39
CA ALA A 150 -0.71 -3.11 3.52
C ALA A 150 0.48 -3.49 4.42
N PHE A 151 0.77 -4.77 4.58
CA PHE A 151 1.95 -5.21 5.32
C PHE A 151 3.24 -4.70 4.68
N PHE A 152 3.39 -4.84 3.36
CA PHE A 152 4.59 -4.34 2.67
C PHE A 152 4.61 -2.82 2.54
N GLY A 153 3.54 -2.21 2.03
CA GLY A 153 3.51 -0.77 1.74
C GLY A 153 3.31 0.14 2.95
N VAL A 154 2.97 -0.39 4.13
CA VAL A 154 2.85 0.42 5.36
C VAL A 154 3.81 -0.07 6.42
N LEU A 155 3.70 -1.33 6.84
CA LEU A 155 4.47 -1.82 7.99
C LEU A 155 5.98 -1.89 7.71
N ILE A 156 6.35 -2.50 6.58
CA ILE A 156 7.76 -2.66 6.22
C ILE A 156 8.40 -1.29 5.91
N ASP A 157 7.68 -0.40 5.23
CA ASP A 157 8.17 0.94 4.91
C ASP A 157 8.40 1.78 6.18
N MET A 158 7.45 1.79 7.13
CA MET A 158 7.63 2.46 8.42
C MET A 158 8.79 1.85 9.23
N LEU A 159 8.91 0.52 9.24
CA LEU A 159 10.03 -0.15 9.92
C LEU A 159 11.38 0.22 9.29
N HIS A 160 11.43 0.33 7.96
CA HIS A 160 12.63 0.74 7.24
C HIS A 160 13.09 2.14 7.64
N ILE A 161 12.16 3.10 7.75
CA ILE A 161 12.44 4.47 8.21
C ILE A 161 13.05 4.45 9.62
N VAL A 162 12.42 3.73 10.55
CA VAL A 162 12.89 3.65 11.94
C VAL A 162 14.28 3.02 12.04
N LEU A 163 14.51 1.89 11.35
CA LEU A 163 15.80 1.20 11.39
C LEU A 163 16.93 2.01 10.74
N PHE A 164 16.65 2.69 9.63
CA PHE A 164 17.64 3.53 8.96
C PHE A 164 18.04 4.71 9.86
N PHE A 165 17.08 5.33 10.55
CA PHE A 165 17.36 6.41 11.48
C PHE A 165 18.26 5.96 12.64
N ILE A 166 17.96 4.81 13.26
CA ILE A 166 18.76 4.24 14.35
C ILE A 166 20.21 4.00 13.87
N SER A 167 20.37 3.31 12.74
CA SER A 167 21.70 2.99 12.20
C SER A 167 22.51 4.24 11.84
N GLY A 168 21.88 5.28 11.30
CA GLY A 168 22.54 6.56 11.02
C GLY A 168 22.97 7.31 12.29
N SER A 169 22.16 7.25 13.36
CA SER A 169 22.47 7.88 14.64
C SER A 169 23.67 7.23 15.35
N ASP A 170 23.79 5.91 15.25
CA ASP A 170 24.92 5.14 15.79
C ASP A 170 26.23 5.52 15.07
N ILE A 171 26.22 5.62 13.75
CA ILE A 171 27.38 6.05 12.94
C ILE A 171 27.82 7.48 13.31
N LEU A 172 26.87 8.40 13.49
CA LEU A 172 27.17 9.79 13.86
C LEU A 172 27.75 9.89 15.28
N SER A 173 27.34 9.00 16.19
CA SER A 173 27.86 8.92 17.55
C SER A 173 29.31 8.40 17.59
N LEU A 174 29.64 7.44 16.73
CA LEU A 174 31.00 6.90 16.59
C LEU A 174 31.96 7.92 16.00
N LEU A 175 31.53 8.67 14.96
CA LEU A 175 32.32 9.75 14.38
C LEU A 175 32.59 10.91 15.36
N LYS A 176 31.66 11.19 16.27
CA LYS A 176 31.86 12.18 17.35
C LYS A 176 32.83 11.70 18.45
N MET A 177 32.99 10.38 18.63
CA MET A 177 33.96 9.82 19.58
C MET A 177 35.40 9.84 19.03
N GLU A 178 35.61 9.68 17.72
CA GLU A 178 36.95 9.74 17.11
C GLU A 178 37.47 11.18 16.92
N ALA A 179 36.59 12.19 16.96
CA ALA A 179 36.94 13.60 16.82
C ALA A 179 37.34 14.29 18.13
N ARG A 180 37.62 13.53 19.20
CA ARG A 180 37.94 14.01 20.55
C ARG A 180 39.26 13.42 21.05
#